data_AF-A0A8T3MSR9-F1
#
_entry.id   AF-A0A8T3MSR9-F1
#
_cell.length_a   1.000
_cell.length_b   1.000
_cell.length_c   1.000
_cell.angle_alpha   90.00
_cell.angle_beta   90.00
_cell.angle_gamma   90.00
#
_symmetry.space_group_name_H-M   'P 1'
#
loop_
_entity.id
_entity.type
_entity.pdbx_description
1 polymer ?
#
loop_
_entity_poly.entity_id
_entity_poly.type
_entity_poly.pdbx_seq_one_letter_code
_entity_poly.pdbx_strand_id
1 'polypeptide(L)' 'MTSEPGPGATADTRSPAGPRPVRAPRGAELSCRGWAQEAALRMLMNNLDPEVAEDPD' A
#
# COMPACT_ATOMS: atom_id res chain seq x y z
N MET A 1 -21.68 -41.91 22.52
CA MET A 1 -22.22 -40.68 21.89
C MET A 1 -21.31 -39.54 22.31
N THR A 2 -20.12 -39.50 21.72
CA THR A 2 -19.10 -38.47 22.00
C THR A 2 -19.34 -37.37 20.99
N SER A 3 -19.69 -36.17 21.47
CA SER A 3 -19.91 -34.99 20.64
C SER A 3 -18.63 -34.59 19.91
N GLU A 4 -18.72 -34.46 18.59
CA GLU A 4 -17.70 -33.83 17.76
C GLU A 4 -17.65 -32.31 18.03
N PRO A 5 -16.47 -31.67 18.10
CA PRO A 5 -16.39 -30.21 18.12
C PRO A 5 -16.74 -29.65 16.73
N GLY A 6 -17.55 -28.60 16.71
CA GLY A 6 -18.08 -27.98 15.49
C GLY A 6 -17.03 -27.32 14.59
N PRO A 7 -17.42 -26.93 13.36
CA PRO A 7 -16.50 -26.37 12.39
C PRO A 7 -15.96 -25.04 12.92
N GLY A 8 -14.64 -25.01 13.15
CA GLY A 8 -13.92 -23.80 13.50
C GLY A 8 -14.17 -22.74 12.43
N ALA A 9 -14.87 -21.68 12.81
CA ALA A 9 -14.98 -20.48 12.01
C ALA A 9 -13.55 -20.01 11.69
N THR A 10 -13.15 -20.12 10.42
CA THR A 10 -11.95 -19.48 9.90
C THR A 10 -12.14 -17.98 10.11
N ALA A 11 -11.50 -17.43 11.13
CA ALA A 11 -11.44 -16.00 11.35
C ALA A 11 -10.91 -15.35 10.07
N ASP A 12 -11.74 -14.51 9.45
CA ASP A 12 -11.37 -13.71 8.29
C ASP A 12 -10.30 -12.71 8.75
N THR A 13 -9.03 -13.05 8.52
CA THR A 13 -7.87 -12.17 8.76
C THR A 13 -7.82 -11.07 7.69
N ARG A 14 -8.89 -10.29 7.54
CA ARG A 14 -8.76 -8.97 6.90
C ARG A 14 -8.18 -8.03 7.92
N SER A 15 -6.85 -7.89 7.91
CA SER A 15 -6.22 -6.72 8.53
C SER A 15 -6.90 -5.47 7.96
N PRO A 16 -7.29 -4.49 8.80
CA PRO A 16 -7.67 -3.19 8.28
C PRO A 16 -6.41 -2.62 7.64
N ALA A 17 -6.32 -2.68 6.31
CA ALA A 17 -5.24 -2.04 5.59
C ALA A 17 -5.50 -0.54 5.68
N GLY A 18 -5.05 0.07 6.78
CA GLY A 18 -4.93 1.51 6.87
C GLY A 18 -4.00 2.01 5.75
N PRO A 19 -4.10 3.30 5.38
CA PRO A 19 -3.23 3.88 4.37
C PRO A 19 -1.76 3.63 4.70
N ARG A 20 -1.03 3.20 3.67
CA ARG A 20 0.40 2.93 3.80
C ARG A 20 1.14 4.21 3.39
N PRO A 21 2.13 4.66 4.17
CA PRO A 21 2.97 5.78 3.79
C PRO A 21 3.53 5.60 2.37
N VAL A 22 3.21 6.52 1.47
CA VAL A 22 3.70 6.54 0.08
C VAL A 22 4.93 7.44 0.00
N ARG A 23 5.97 7.06 -0.75
CA ARG A 23 7.15 7.92 -0.99
C ARG A 23 7.65 7.77 -2.41
N ALA A 24 8.00 8.89 -3.06
CA ALA A 24 8.46 8.86 -4.44
C ALA A 24 9.83 8.14 -4.60
N PRO A 25 10.01 7.30 -5.64
CA PRO A 25 11.30 6.73 -6.01
C PRO A 25 12.34 7.82 -6.30
N ARG A 26 13.58 7.59 -5.86
CA ARG A 26 14.71 8.53 -6.01
C ARG A 26 15.81 7.91 -6.88
N GLY A 27 16.67 8.75 -7.45
CA GLY A 27 17.77 8.32 -8.31
C GLY A 27 17.36 8.01 -9.76
N ALA A 28 18.27 7.38 -10.51
CA ALA A 28 18.14 7.17 -11.95
C ALA A 28 17.49 5.82 -12.35
N GLU A 29 17.17 4.97 -11.39
CA GLU A 29 16.50 3.69 -11.64
C GLU A 29 15.01 3.92 -11.95
N LEU A 30 14.49 3.18 -12.93
CA LEU A 30 13.09 3.29 -13.39
C LEU A 30 12.25 2.17 -12.82
N SER A 31 11.11 2.52 -12.22
CA SER A 31 10.05 1.56 -11.88
C SER A 31 9.10 1.34 -13.06
N CYS A 32 8.92 2.38 -13.89
CA CYS A 32 8.12 2.33 -15.11
C CYS A 32 8.97 1.97 -16.35
N ARG A 33 8.30 1.71 -17.49
CA ARG A 33 8.98 1.39 -18.77
C ARG A 33 9.66 2.58 -19.45
N GLY A 34 9.48 3.80 -18.92
CA GLY A 34 10.01 5.00 -19.53
C GLY A 34 9.85 6.24 -18.64
N TRP A 35 10.62 7.27 -18.97
CA TRP A 35 10.72 8.50 -18.16
C TRP A 35 9.42 9.29 -18.06
N ALA A 36 8.60 9.32 -19.12
CA ALA A 36 7.33 10.03 -19.06
C ALA A 36 6.37 9.41 -18.03
N GLN A 37 6.28 8.08 -18.00
CA GLN A 37 5.46 7.36 -17.02
C GLN A 37 6.07 7.46 -15.62
N GLU A 38 7.40 7.33 -15.51
CA GLU A 38 8.12 7.47 -14.23
C GLU A 38 7.93 8.87 -13.63
N ALA A 39 8.01 9.93 -14.44
CA ALA A 39 7.81 11.30 -13.97
C ALA A 39 6.40 11.49 -13.41
N ALA A 40 5.37 11.00 -14.10
CA ALA A 40 3.99 11.05 -13.61
C ALA A 40 3.84 10.31 -12.27
N LEU A 41 4.42 9.10 -12.16
CA LEU A 41 4.44 8.32 -10.94
C LEU A 41 5.12 9.07 -9.79
N ARG A 42 6.32 9.61 -10.02
CA ARG A 42 7.08 10.34 -9.00
C ARG A 42 6.35 11.60 -8.54
N MET A 43 5.75 12.35 -9.46
CA MET A 43 4.96 13.54 -9.12
C MET A 43 3.74 13.17 -8.28
N LEU A 44 3.01 12.11 -8.66
CA LEU A 44 1.87 11.63 -7.87
C LEU A 44 2.32 11.19 -6.47
N MET A 45 3.35 10.35 -6.38
CA MET A 45 3.83 9.83 -5.09
C MET A 45 4.45 10.92 -4.21
N ASN A 46 5.01 11.98 -4.79
CA ASN A 46 5.50 13.14 -4.05
C ASN A 46 4.34 13.89 -3.36
N ASN A 47 3.21 14.05 -4.05
CA ASN A 47 2.03 14.70 -3.46
C ASN A 47 1.44 13.91 -2.28
N LEU A 48 1.70 12.60 -2.23
CA LEU A 48 1.22 11.69 -1.19
C LEU A 48 2.30 11.39 -0.13
N ASP A 49 3.50 11.97 -0.23
CA ASP A 49 4.56 11.76 0.74
C ASP A 49 4.18 12.39 2.08
N PRO A 50 4.27 11.70 3.23
CA PRO A 50 3.94 12.25 4.54
C PRO A 50 4.69 13.53 4.93
N GLU A 51 5.82 13.80 4.28
CA GLU A 51 6.58 15.05 4.49
C GLU A 51 6.06 16.23 3.65
N VAL A 52 5.15 15.96 2.70
CA VAL A 52 4.62 16.93 1.73
C VAL A 52 3.08 17.05 1.82
N ALA A 53 2.39 15.94 1.96
CA ALA A 53 0.93 15.87 2.03
C ALA A 53 0.39 16.57 3.28
N GLU A 54 -0.75 17.24 3.14
CA GLU A 54 -1.45 17.88 4.26
C GLU A 54 -2.08 16.84 5.20
N ASP A 55 -2.60 15.75 4.64
CA ASP A 55 -3.18 14.61 5.37
C ASP A 55 -2.71 13.29 4.72
N PRO A 56 -1.67 12.64 5.25
CA PRO A 56 -1.07 11.45 4.65
C PRO A 56 -1.65 10.10 5.10
N ASP A 57 -2.65 10.11 6.00
CA ASP A 57 -3.20 8.93 6.68
C ASP A 57 -4.46 8.32 6.02
#